data_AF-A0A4Y9EKA0-F1
#
_entry.id   AF-A0A4Y9EKA0-F1
#
_cell.length_a   1.000
_cell.length_b   1.000
_cell.length_c   1.000
_cell.angle_alpha   90.00
_cell.angle_beta   90.00
_cell.angle_gamma   90.00
#
_symmetry.space_group_name_H-M   'P 1'
#
loop_
_entity.id
_entity.type
_entity.pdbx_description
1 polymer ?
#
loop_
_entity_poly.entity_id
_entity_poly.type
_entity_poly.pdbx_seq_one_letter_code
_entity_poly.pdbx_strand_id
1 'polypeptide(L)'
;MDGQYSSKAIFLSWDGKETVFTVRCDRHSKEIVIKYSIPKNVSFDPARPLAIGEVDFRTTKTGQNLEGRSQLTSPLKSQLSARAELEIQAPNEMGEPWYVGIGEPLRRVALACH
;
A
#
# COMPACT_ATOMS: atom_id res chain seq x y z
N MET A 1 2.71 -8.72 -24.45
CA MET A 1 3.14 -9.50 -23.27
C MET A 1 4.42 -8.85 -22.78
N ASP A 2 4.32 -7.84 -21.92
CA ASP A 2 5.49 -7.10 -21.42
C ASP A 2 5.60 -7.29 -19.92
N GLY A 3 6.24 -8.38 -19.53
CA GLY A 3 6.68 -8.62 -18.16
C GLY A 3 7.91 -7.78 -17.86
N GLN A 4 7.78 -6.45 -17.81
CA GLN A 4 8.82 -5.63 -17.17
C GLN A 4 8.74 -5.86 -15.67
N TYR A 5 9.80 -6.45 -15.10
CA TYR A 5 10.00 -6.61 -13.67
C TYR A 5 9.89 -5.24 -12.96
N SER A 6 8.68 -4.88 -12.53
CA SER A 6 8.43 -3.74 -11.65
C SER A 6 8.73 -4.19 -10.23
N SER A 7 9.61 -3.47 -9.52
CA SER A 7 9.84 -3.68 -8.09
C SER A 7 8.50 -3.78 -7.37
N LYS A 8 8.31 -4.87 -6.64
CA LYS A 8 7.10 -5.18 -5.87
C LYS A 8 7.49 -5.51 -4.44
N ALA A 9 6.81 -4.88 -3.49
CA ALA A 9 6.83 -5.23 -2.08
C ALA A 9 5.58 -6.07 -1.77
N ILE A 10 5.76 -7.13 -0.99
CA ILE A 10 4.67 -8.00 -0.53
C ILE A 10 4.73 -7.99 0.99
N PHE A 11 3.61 -7.67 1.61
CA PHE A 11 3.46 -7.71 3.06
C PHE A 11 2.50 -8.85 3.41
N LEU A 12 2.99 -9.79 4.19
CA LEU A 12 2.27 -11.00 4.57
C LEU A 12 1.59 -10.82 5.93
N SER A 13 0.62 -11.68 6.23
CA SER A 13 0.06 -11.85 7.56
C SER A 13 1.16 -12.25 8.54
N TRP A 14 0.90 -12.07 9.84
CA TRP A 14 1.84 -12.44 10.90
C TRP A 14 2.22 -13.94 10.85
N ASP A 15 1.31 -14.80 10.37
CA ASP A 15 1.54 -16.24 10.21
C ASP A 15 2.11 -16.62 8.83
N GLY A 16 2.34 -15.63 7.96
CA GLY A 16 2.95 -15.80 6.64
C GLY A 16 2.09 -16.49 5.59
N LYS A 17 0.83 -16.85 5.90
CA LYS A 17 -0.01 -17.64 4.99
C LYS A 17 -0.73 -16.80 3.94
N GLU A 18 -0.95 -15.53 4.23
CA GLU A 18 -1.77 -14.66 3.39
C GLU A 18 -1.00 -13.41 3.00
N THR A 19 -1.21 -12.95 1.77
CA THR A 19 -0.75 -11.62 1.35
C THR A 19 -1.75 -10.59 1.81
N VAL A 20 -1.33 -9.71 2.72
CA VAL A 20 -2.13 -8.57 3.16
C VAL A 20 -2.05 -7.47 2.11
N PHE A 21 -0.83 -7.05 1.75
CA PHE A 21 -0.62 -6.00 0.75
C PHE A 21 0.33 -6.42 -0.36
N THR A 22 0.01 -5.97 -1.57
CA THR A 22 0.96 -5.88 -2.66
C THR A 22 1.16 -4.42 -3.00
N VAL A 23 2.40 -3.94 -2.98
CA VAL A 23 2.74 -2.59 -3.41
C VAL A 23 3.71 -2.64 -4.58
N ARG A 24 3.42 -1.89 -5.63
CA ARG A 24 4.25 -1.82 -6.85
C ARG A 24 4.30 -0.40 -7.37
N CYS A 25 5.24 -0.15 -8.25
CA CYS A 25 5.22 1.02 -9.11
C CYS A 25 4.48 0.72 -10.42
N ASP A 26 3.54 1.57 -10.81
CA ASP A 26 3.02 1.66 -12.16
C ASP A 26 3.89 2.64 -12.96
N ARG A 27 4.80 2.10 -13.78
CA ARG A 27 5.78 2.92 -14.53
C ARG A 27 5.14 3.83 -15.57
N HIS A 28 3.95 3.48 -16.06
CA HIS A 28 3.29 4.30 -17.08
C HIS A 28 2.71 5.57 -16.46
N SER A 29 1.99 5.44 -15.35
CA SER A 29 1.42 6.59 -14.64
C SER A 29 2.36 7.23 -13.60
N LYS A 30 3.51 6.60 -13.33
CA LYS A 30 4.46 6.97 -12.26
C LYS A 30 3.79 7.03 -10.88
N GLU A 31 2.88 6.09 -10.64
CA GLU A 31 2.14 5.99 -9.37
C GLU A 31 2.58 4.76 -8.58
N ILE A 32 2.65 4.91 -7.26
CA ILE A 32 2.66 3.79 -6.34
C ILE A 32 1.24 3.23 -6.28
N VAL A 33 1.12 1.91 -6.45
CA VAL A 33 -0.14 1.18 -6.42
C VAL A 33 -0.11 0.18 -5.28
N ILE A 34 -1.02 0.35 -4.32
CA ILE A 34 -1.27 -0.56 -3.20
C ILE A 34 -2.51 -1.40 -3.53
N LYS A 35 -2.39 -2.71 -3.44
CA LYS A 35 -3.52 -3.65 -3.52
C LYS A 35 -3.74 -4.31 -2.17
N TYR A 36 -5.00 -4.33 -1.75
CA TYR A 36 -5.44 -4.89 -0.48
C TYR A 36 -6.75 -5.65 -0.68
N SER A 37 -6.87 -6.84 -0.08
CA SER A 37 -8.12 -7.61 -0.05
C SER A 37 -8.81 -7.40 1.28
N ILE A 38 -9.98 -6.78 1.27
CA ILE A 38 -10.78 -6.54 2.48
C ILE A 38 -11.26 -7.88 3.03
N PRO A 39 -11.06 -8.16 4.34
CA PRO A 39 -11.66 -9.32 4.99
C PRO A 39 -13.18 -9.30 4.86
N LYS A 40 -13.81 -10.46 4.67
CA LYS A 40 -15.26 -10.55 4.35
C LYS A 40 -16.17 -9.87 5.38
N ASN A 41 -15.74 -9.79 6.63
CA ASN A 41 -16.51 -9.25 7.75
C ASN A 41 -16.23 -7.77 8.02
N VAL A 42 -15.41 -7.11 7.19
CA VAL A 42 -15.00 -5.72 7.37
C VAL A 42 -15.65 -4.85 6.29
N SER A 43 -16.23 -3.73 6.69
CA SER A 43 -16.77 -2.73 5.78
C SER A 43 -15.69 -1.75 5.33
N PHE A 44 -15.80 -1.27 4.10
CA PHE A 44 -14.96 -0.18 3.59
C PHE A 44 -15.74 1.13 3.69
N ASP A 45 -15.14 2.12 4.35
CA ASP A 45 -15.64 3.50 4.41
C ASP A 45 -14.84 4.38 3.43
N PRO A 46 -15.46 4.94 2.38
CA PRO A 46 -14.79 5.84 1.45
C PRO A 46 -14.20 7.10 2.11
N ALA A 47 -14.68 7.51 3.28
CA ALA A 47 -14.11 8.63 4.04
C ALA A 47 -12.76 8.27 4.70
N ARG A 48 -12.38 6.99 4.73
CA ARG A 48 -11.12 6.47 5.25
C ARG A 48 -10.42 5.65 4.16
N PRO A 49 -9.78 6.32 3.18
CA PRO A 49 -9.10 5.63 2.08
C PRO A 49 -7.87 4.86 2.57
N LEU A 50 -7.25 4.11 1.65
CA LEU A 50 -5.90 3.58 1.91
C LEU A 50 -4.94 4.76 2.13
N ALA A 51 -4.09 4.68 3.15
CA ALA A 51 -3.11 5.72 3.44
C ALA A 51 -1.77 5.14 3.95
N ILE A 52 -0.69 5.90 3.77
CA ILE A 52 0.61 5.64 4.42
C ILE A 52 0.95 6.82 5.30
N GLY A 53 1.00 6.60 6.61
CA GLY A 53 1.02 7.70 7.58
C GLY A 53 -0.19 8.61 7.39
N GLU A 54 0.06 9.87 7.04
CA GLU A 54 -0.95 10.91 6.80
C GLU A 54 -1.26 11.14 5.31
N VAL A 55 -0.69 10.32 4.40
CA VAL A 55 -0.86 10.51 2.97
C VAL A 55 -1.91 9.55 2.42
N ASP A 56 -3.05 10.13 2.05
CA ASP A 56 -4.16 9.41 1.43
C ASP A 56 -3.86 9.03 -0.01
N PHE A 57 -4.30 7.82 -0.38
CA PHE A 57 -4.24 7.31 -1.74
C PHE A 57 -5.62 7.42 -2.38
N ARG A 58 -5.63 7.74 -3.68
CA ARG A 58 -6.87 7.64 -4.48
C ARG A 58 -7.28 6.17 -4.51
N THR A 59 -8.31 5.84 -3.75
CA THR A 59 -8.71 4.45 -3.48
C THR A 59 -9.93 4.07 -4.31
N THR A 60 -9.82 2.98 -5.06
CA THR A 60 -10.92 2.39 -5.82
C THR A 60 -11.24 1.02 -5.26
N LYS A 61 -12.54 0.72 -5.07
CA LYS A 61 -13.01 -0.60 -4.64
C LYS A 61 -13.55 -1.40 -5.83
N THR A 62 -13.15 -2.66 -5.96
CA THR A 62 -13.67 -3.61 -6.94
C THR A 62 -13.95 -4.96 -6.27
N GLY A 63 -15.22 -5.24 -5.97
CA GLY A 63 -15.59 -6.37 -5.13
C GLY A 63 -15.02 -6.22 -3.72
N GLN A 64 -14.21 -7.18 -3.27
CA GLN A 64 -13.50 -7.13 -2.00
C GLN A 64 -12.08 -6.56 -2.11
N ASN A 65 -11.66 -6.08 -3.27
CA ASN A 65 -10.32 -5.55 -3.46
C ASN A 65 -10.33 -4.02 -3.40
N LEU A 66 -9.38 -3.44 -2.67
CA LEU A 66 -9.03 -2.03 -2.73
C LEU A 66 -7.75 -1.86 -3.54
N GLU A 67 -7.76 -0.89 -4.45
CA GLU A 67 -6.58 -0.40 -5.13
C GLU A 67 -6.37 1.07 -4.78
N GLY A 68 -5.29 1.37 -4.08
CA GLY A 68 -4.87 2.73 -3.75
C GLY A 68 -3.78 3.19 -4.71
N ARG A 69 -3.93 4.37 -5.30
CA ARG A 69 -2.94 4.96 -6.20
C ARG A 69 -2.50 6.34 -5.71
N SER A 70 -1.20 6.60 -5.72
CA SER A 70 -0.65 7.92 -5.42
C SER A 70 0.63 8.19 -6.18
N GLN A 71 0.83 9.42 -6.62
CA GLN A 71 2.13 9.86 -7.14
C GLN A 71 3.14 9.93 -5.99
N LEU A 72 4.43 9.82 -6.32
CA LEU A 72 5.50 9.95 -5.34
C LEU A 72 5.75 11.43 -4.97
N THR A 73 4.79 12.02 -4.25
CA THR A 73 4.83 13.41 -3.76
C THR A 73 5.84 13.59 -2.63
N SER A 74 6.25 14.83 -2.34
CA SER A 74 7.17 15.13 -1.24
C SER A 74 6.67 14.64 0.13
N PRO A 75 5.37 14.79 0.48
CA PRO A 75 4.83 14.21 1.71
C PRO A 75 4.97 12.69 1.76
N LEU A 76 4.67 11.98 0.65
CA LEU A 76 4.81 10.52 0.61
C LEU A 76 6.27 10.10 0.79
N LYS A 77 7.20 10.73 0.08
CA LYS A 77 8.64 10.47 0.27
C LYS A 77 9.07 10.68 1.72
N SER A 78 8.59 11.74 2.36
CA SER A 78 8.89 12.01 3.76
C SER A 78 8.39 10.90 4.68
N GLN A 79 7.15 10.43 4.50
CA GLN A 79 6.61 9.31 5.28
C GLN A 79 7.44 8.03 5.09
N LEU A 80 7.85 7.74 3.85
CA LEU A 80 8.68 6.58 3.52
C LEU A 80 10.07 6.66 4.15
N SER A 81 10.68 7.85 4.21
CA SER A 81 12.04 8.05 4.71
C SER A 81 12.12 8.23 6.23
N ALA A 82 11.10 8.83 6.85
CA ALA A 82 11.15 9.27 8.24
C ALA A 82 11.03 8.13 9.27
N ARG A 83 10.31 7.04 8.93
CA ARG A 83 10.03 5.96 9.88
C ARG A 83 10.73 4.67 9.49
N ALA A 84 11.39 4.03 10.45
CA ALA A 84 11.97 2.69 10.26
C ALA A 84 10.88 1.65 10.01
N GLU A 85 9.79 1.75 10.77
CA GLU A 85 8.58 0.95 10.60
C GLU A 85 7.50 1.76 9.88
N LEU A 86 6.80 1.12 8.95
CA LEU A 86 5.70 1.75 8.22
C LEU A 86 4.35 1.22 8.67
N GLU A 87 3.38 2.10 8.59
CA GLU A 87 1.97 1.81 8.83
C GLU A 87 1.20 2.07 7.53
N ILE A 88 0.33 1.13 7.18
CA ILE A 88 -0.64 1.30 6.09
C ILE A 88 -2.02 1.33 6.73
N GLN A 89 -2.73 2.45 6.58
CA GLN A 89 -4.13 2.52 6.96
C GLN A 89 -4.95 1.77 5.91
N ALA A 90 -5.67 0.74 6.36
CA ALA A 90 -6.62 -0.01 5.55
C ALA A 90 -7.67 -0.63 6.47
N PRO A 91 -8.92 -0.84 6.01
CA PRO A 91 -9.97 -1.43 6.84
C PRO A 91 -9.59 -2.84 7.31
N ASN A 92 -9.61 -3.09 8.62
CA ASN A 92 -9.44 -4.42 9.21
C ASN A 92 -10.41 -4.64 10.39
N GLU A 93 -10.36 -5.83 10.98
CA GLU A 93 -11.25 -6.24 12.07
C GLU A 93 -11.04 -5.43 13.36
N MET A 94 -9.83 -4.91 13.57
CA MET A 94 -9.46 -4.14 14.77
C MET A 94 -9.75 -2.65 14.63
N GLY A 95 -9.97 -2.15 13.42
CA GLY A 95 -10.09 -0.71 13.15
C GLY A 95 -8.77 0.07 13.32
N GLU A 96 -7.64 -0.64 13.40
CA GLU A 96 -6.30 -0.08 13.60
C GLU A 96 -5.47 -0.09 12.31
N PRO A 97 -4.38 0.69 12.18
CA PRO A 97 -3.47 0.57 11.05
C PRO A 97 -2.81 -0.81 10.95
N TRP A 98 -2.42 -1.19 9.75
CA TRP A 98 -1.54 -2.34 9.55
C TRP A 98 -0.09 -1.93 9.75
N TYR A 99 0.55 -2.49 10.77
CA TYR A 99 1.99 -2.35 10.99
C TYR A 99 2.72 -3.32 10.06
N VAL A 100 3.32 -2.78 9.00
CA VAL A 100 3.96 -3.59 7.94
C VAL A 100 5.46 -3.83 8.18
N GLY A 101 5.96 -3.45 9.35
CA GLY A 101 7.36 -3.62 9.75
C GLY A 101 8.30 -2.72 8.96
N ILE A 102 9.50 -3.23 8.66
CA ILE A 102 10.59 -2.46 8.04
C ILE A 102 10.14 -1.86 6.71
N GLY A 103 10.17 -0.53 6.61
CA GLY A 103 9.69 0.20 5.43
C GLY A 103 10.57 0.09 4.17
N GLU A 104 11.71 -0.59 4.25
CA GLU A 104 12.71 -0.64 3.18
C GLU A 104 12.21 -1.25 1.86
N PRO A 105 11.43 -2.35 1.83
CA PRO A 105 10.85 -2.85 0.59
C PRO A 105 10.01 -1.78 -0.12
N LEU A 106 9.27 -0.99 0.65
CA LEU A 106 8.45 0.09 0.10
C LEU A 106 9.29 1.24 -0.45
N ARG A 107 10.37 1.61 0.26
CA ARG A 107 11.35 2.60 -0.24
C ARG A 107 11.98 2.15 -1.56
N ARG A 108 12.31 0.87 -1.71
CA ARG A 108 12.84 0.31 -2.97
C ARG A 108 11.82 0.37 -4.11
N VAL A 109 10.54 0.14 -3.82
CA VAL A 109 9.46 0.35 -4.80
C VAL A 109 9.36 1.81 -5.21
N ALA A 110 9.40 2.73 -4.24
CA ALA A 110 9.34 4.17 -4.50
C ALA A 110 10.53 4.66 -5.34
N LEU A 111 11.75 4.21 -5.03
CA LEU A 111 12.96 4.52 -5.82
C LEU A 111 12.85 4.02 -7.26
N ALA A 112 12.23 2.86 -7.49
CA ALA A 112 12.00 2.32 -8.83
C ALA A 112 10.88 3.04 -9.59
N CYS A 113 10.19 3.98 -8.94
CA CYS A 113 9.07 4.77 -9.50
C CYS A 113 9.49 6.16 -9.98
N HIS A 114 10.78 6.47 -9.86
CA HIS A 114 11.40 7.70 -10.33
C HIS A 114 11.75 7.66 -11.83
#